data_AF-A0A3B3BL45-F1
#
_entry.id   AF-A0A3B3BL45-F1
#
_cell.length_a   1.000
_cell.length_b   1.000
_cell.length_c   1.000
_cell.angle_alpha   90.00
_cell.angle_beta   90.00
_cell.angle_gamma   90.00
#
_symmetry.space_group_name_H-M   'P 1'
#
loop_
_entity.id
_entity.type
_entity.pdbx_description
1 polymer ?
#
loop_
_entity_poly.entity_id
_entity_poly.type
_entity_poly.pdbx_seq_one_letter_code
_entity_poly.pdbx_strand_id
1 'polypeptide(L)' 'MLEYLKIAQDLEMYGVNFFGIKNKKGTELWLGVDALGLNIYEKEDK' A
#
# COMPACT_ATOMS: atom_id res chain seq x y z
N MET A 1 24.88 8.16 4.57
CA MET A 1 23.55 7.94 5.18
C MET A 1 22.40 8.57 4.39
N LEU A 2 22.65 9.59 3.54
CA LEU A 2 21.60 10.24 2.73
C LEU A 2 21.16 9.45 1.47
N GLU A 3 22.10 8.75 0.83
CA GLU A 3 21.84 8.01 -0.43
C GLU A 3 20.99 6.74 -0.21
N TYR A 4 21.05 6.12 0.98
CA TYR A 4 20.25 4.94 1.32
C TYR A 4 18.76 5.27 1.51
N LEU A 5 18.46 6.48 1.98
CA LEU A 5 17.09 7.00 2.12
C LEU A 5 16.48 7.42 0.77
N LYS A 6 17.31 7.86 -0.19
CA LYS A 6 16.86 8.14 -1.56
C LYS A 6 16.47 6.86 -2.32
N ILE A 7 17.25 5.79 -2.15
CA ILE A 7 16.91 4.47 -2.74
C ILE A 7 15.60 3.92 -2.15
N ALA A 8 15.32 4.21 -0.88
CA ALA A 8 14.06 3.84 -0.26
C ALA A 8 12.87 4.69 -0.75
N GLN A 9 13.07 5.94 -1.15
CA GLN A 9 12.00 6.79 -1.71
C GLN A 9 11.51 6.33 -3.10
N ASP A 10 12.36 5.62 -3.86
CA ASP A 10 11.98 5.01 -5.16
C ASP A 10 11.36 3.61 -5.01
N LEU A 11 11.27 3.06 -3.78
CA LEU A 11 10.36 1.94 -3.55
C LEU A 11 8.95 2.52 -3.49
N GLU A 12 8.08 2.11 -4.42
CA GLU A 12 6.63 2.41 -4.46
C GLU A 12 5.86 2.03 -3.17
N MET A 13 6.56 1.53 -2.15
CA MET A 13 6.06 1.17 -0.82
C MET A 13 6.49 2.16 0.28
N TYR A 14 7.29 3.18 -0.01
CA TYR A 14 7.72 4.16 0.99
C TYR A 14 6.59 5.11 1.36
N GLY A 15 5.97 4.86 2.50
CA GLY A 15 4.86 5.65 3.02
C GLY A 15 3.48 5.07 2.73
N VAL A 16 3.39 3.92 2.04
CA VAL A 16 2.13 3.21 1.85
C VAL A 16 1.99 2.12 2.91
N ASN A 17 1.03 2.28 3.81
CA ASN A 17 0.69 1.24 4.78
C ASN A 17 -0.40 0.35 4.20
N PHE A 18 -0.15 -0.96 4.12
CA PHE A 18 -1.12 -1.94 3.63
C PHE A 18 -1.88 -2.59 4.78
N PHE A 19 -3.21 -2.53 4.71
CA PHE A 19 -4.11 -3.20 5.65
C PHE A 19 -5.01 -4.18 4.92
N GLY A 20 -5.20 -5.38 5.48
CA GLY A 20 -6.21 -6.31 4.98
C GLY A 20 -7.60 -5.87 5.42
N ILE A 21 -8.48 -5.56 4.47
CA ILE A 21 -9.88 -5.20 4.73
C ILE A 21 -10.82 -6.23 4.11
N LYS A 22 -12.07 -6.25 4.58
CA LYS A 22 -13.15 -7.04 3.97
C LYS A 22 -14.31 -6.12 3.63
N ASN A 23 -14.82 -6.23 2.41
CA ASN A 23 -16.04 -5.53 2.04
C ASN A 23 -17.28 -6.22 2.64
N LYS A 24 -18.46 -5.59 2.53
CA LYS A 24 -19.73 -6.17 3.02
C LYS A 24 -20.10 -7.49 2.35
N LYS A 25 -19.56 -7.79 1.16
CA LYS A 25 -19.74 -9.06 0.44
C LYS A 25 -18.78 -10.16 0.91
N GLY A 26 -17.84 -9.85 1.82
CA GLY A 26 -16.85 -10.79 2.33
C GLY A 26 -15.59 -10.92 1.48
N THR A 27 -15.45 -10.15 0.40
CA THR A 27 -14.25 -10.14 -0.44
C THR A 27 -13.08 -9.55 0.33
N GLU A 28 -11.94 -10.23 0.30
CA GLU A 28 -10.71 -9.76 0.91
C GLU A 28 -9.98 -8.79 -0.03
N LEU A 29 -9.68 -7.60 0.46
CA LEU A 29 -9.02 -6.54 -0.30
C LEU A 29 -7.87 -5.98 0.52
N TRP A 30 -6.95 -5.30 -0.14
CA TRP A 30 -5.90 -4.50 0.48
C TRP A 30 -6.26 -3.03 0.45
N LEU A 31 -6.07 -2.34 1.56
CA LEU A 31 -6.16 -0.89 1.68
C LEU A 31 -4.74 -0.35 1.79
N GLY A 32 -4.26 0.35 0.77
CA GLY A 32 -3.05 1.16 0.83
C GLY A 32 -3.38 2.56 1.35
N VAL A 33 -2.71 2.97 2.42
CA VAL A 33 -2.83 4.32 2.99
C VAL A 33 -1.53 5.06 2.74
N ASP A 34 -1.58 6.13 1.96
CA ASP A 34 -0.43 6.99 1.68
C ASP A 34 -0.74 8.45 2.04
N ALA A 35 0.23 9.35 1.87
CA ALA A 35 0.07 10.77 2.17
C ALA A 35 -0.86 11.51 1.19
N LEU A 36 -1.22 10.88 0.06
CA LEU A 36 -2.10 11.42 -0.97
C LEU A 36 -3.55 10.92 -0.80
N GLY A 37 -3.76 9.75 -0.19
CA GLY A 37 -5.08 9.21 0.08
C GLY A 37 -5.11 7.70 0.40
N LEU A 38 -6.21 7.08 -0.02
CA LEU A 38 -6.54 5.67 0.23
C LEU A 38 -6.72 4.95 -1.10
N ASN A 39 -5.97 3.87 -1.31
CA ASN A 39 -6.06 3.02 -2.49
C ASN A 39 -6.56 1.62 -2.10
N ILE A 40 -7.40 1.01 -2.93
CA ILE A 40 -7.90 -0.35 -2.69
C ILE A 40 -7.36 -1.26 -3.79
N TYR A 41 -6.71 -2.36 -3.40
CA TYR A 41 -6.17 -3.36 -4.29
C TYR A 41 -6.86 -4.70 -4.06
N GLU A 42 -7.03 -5.48 -5.12
CA GLU A 42 -7.50 -6.86 -4.99
C GLU A 42 -6.36 -7.75 -4.47
N LYS A 43 -6.68 -8.76 -3.67
CA LYS A 43 -5.67 -9.71 -3.15
C LYS A 43 -5.05 -10.59 -4.24
N GLU A 44 -5.71 -10.69 -5.40
CA GLU A 44 -5.38 -11.64 -6.47
C GLU A 44 -4.50 -11.06 -7.58
N ASP A 45 -4.18 -9.76 -7.56
CA ASP A 45 -3.34 -9.16 -8.60
C ASP A 45 -1.85 -9.31 -8.22
N LYS A 46 -1.19 -10.24 -8.91
CA LYS A 46 0.23 -10.59 -8.76
C LYS A 46 0.94 -10.43 -10.10
#